data_AF-A0A358FW45-F1
#
_entry.id   AF-A0A358FW45-F1
#
_cell.length_a   1.000
_cell.length_b   1.000
_cell.length_c   1.000
_cell.angle_alpha   90.00
_cell.angle_beta   90.00
_cell.angle_gamma   90.00
#
_symmetry.space_group_name_H-M   'P 1'
#
loop_
_entity.id
_entity.type
_entity.pdbx_description
1 polymer ?
#
loop_
_entity_poly.entity_id
_entity_poly.type
_entity_poly.pdbx_seq_one_letter_code
_entity_poly.pdbx_strand_id
1 'polypeptide(L)'
;FGVLRRSTEEFIIDCDPGDGEQVLARLQRFLLRVDVVLTLVPAGAATPEDVERSRVAHGWPRGGNEIIAGETIPAELPMLPELVSFTKGCYPGQELVERMDARQSSSPFEIIWMAGDLEVGEEVIANDVTVGVVTSSDGGAMLVRARRRRNS
;
A
#
# COMPACT_ATOMS: atom_id res chain seq x y z
N PHE A 1 -1.00 -0.77 -7.05
CA PHE A 1 -0.52 -2.12 -6.72
C PHE A 1 -1.68 -3.11 -6.65
N GLY A 2 -1.65 -4.21 -7.41
CA GLY A 2 -2.73 -5.20 -7.40
C GLY A 2 -2.31 -6.50 -8.09
N VAL A 3 -2.97 -7.60 -7.77
CA VAL A 3 -2.79 -8.88 -8.48
C VAL A 3 -4.09 -9.21 -9.17
N LEU A 4 -4.07 -9.21 -10.50
CA LEU A 4 -5.23 -9.52 -11.33
C LEU A 4 -5.08 -10.92 -11.92
N ARG A 5 -6.07 -11.78 -11.73
CA ARG A 5 -6.11 -13.08 -12.40
C ARG A 5 -6.78 -12.92 -13.76
N ARG A 6 -6.05 -13.12 -14.85
CA ARG A 6 -6.61 -13.07 -16.22
C ARG A 6 -7.22 -14.39 -16.63
N SER A 7 -6.63 -15.51 -16.20
CA SER A 7 -7.10 -16.86 -16.51
C SER A 7 -6.75 -17.82 -15.38
N THR A 8 -6.97 -19.13 -15.58
CA THR A 8 -6.56 -20.12 -14.59
C THR A 8 -5.05 -20.19 -14.38
N GLU A 9 -4.27 -19.83 -15.41
CA GLU A 9 -2.81 -19.98 -15.49
C GLU A 9 -2.08 -18.64 -15.71
N GLU A 10 -2.79 -17.52 -15.79
CA GLU A 10 -2.22 -16.20 -16.07
C GLU A 10 -2.61 -15.17 -15.00
N PHE A 11 -1.60 -14.50 -14.46
CA PHE A 11 -1.74 -13.43 -13.48
C PHE A 11 -0.98 -12.19 -13.95
N ILE A 12 -1.55 -11.01 -13.72
CA ILE A 12 -0.88 -9.72 -13.83
C ILE A 12 -0.57 -9.23 -12.41
N ILE A 13 0.64 -8.70 -12.23
CA ILE A 13 1.04 -7.99 -11.01
C ILE A 13 1.27 -6.53 -11.40
N ASP A 14 0.35 -5.66 -11.00
CA ASP A 14 0.47 -4.22 -11.21
C ASP A 14 1.47 -3.64 -10.22
N CYS A 15 2.56 -3.10 -10.77
CA CYS A 15 3.63 -2.48 -10.02
C CYS A 15 3.50 -0.95 -10.07
N ASP A 16 3.97 -0.28 -9.02
CA ASP A 16 4.06 1.18 -9.03
C ASP A 16 5.08 1.63 -10.10
N PRO A 17 4.91 2.81 -10.72
CA PRO A 17 5.83 3.31 -11.73
C PRO A 17 7.28 3.33 -11.23
N GLY A 18 8.17 2.62 -11.93
CA GLY A 18 9.60 2.50 -11.60
C GLY A 18 9.99 1.23 -10.83
N ASP A 19 9.03 0.48 -10.28
CA ASP A 19 9.35 -0.67 -9.40
C ASP A 19 9.35 -2.03 -10.12
N GLY A 20 8.87 -2.09 -11.36
CA GLY A 20 8.67 -3.35 -12.09
C GLY A 20 9.93 -4.21 -12.22
N GLU A 21 11.09 -3.61 -12.49
CA GLU A 21 12.36 -4.34 -12.57
C GLU A 21 12.79 -4.94 -11.23
N GLN A 22 12.62 -4.18 -10.14
CA GLN A 22 12.97 -4.65 -8.79
C GLN A 22 12.06 -5.79 -8.35
N VAL A 23 10.76 -5.70 -8.64
CA VAL A 23 9.79 -6.76 -8.39
C VAL A 23 10.13 -8.01 -9.19
N LEU A 24 10.39 -7.86 -10.50
CA LEU A 24 10.78 -8.98 -11.37
C LEU A 24 12.04 -9.67 -10.85
N ALA A 25 13.10 -8.91 -10.54
CA ALA A 25 14.35 -9.44 -10.03
C ALA A 25 14.17 -10.17 -8.69
N ARG A 26 13.25 -9.68 -7.83
CA ARG A 26 12.93 -10.35 -6.56
C ARG A 26 12.18 -11.66 -6.79
N LEU A 27 11.18 -11.69 -7.67
CA LEU A 27 10.41 -12.90 -7.99
C LEU A 27 11.31 -13.99 -8.60
N GLN A 28 12.25 -13.61 -9.47
CA GLN A 28 13.22 -14.53 -10.08
C GLN A 28 14.04 -15.33 -9.05
N ARG A 29 14.30 -14.76 -7.85
CA ARG A 29 15.04 -15.46 -6.78
C ARG A 29 14.26 -16.65 -6.19
N PHE A 30 12.95 -16.71 -6.40
CA PHE A 30 12.07 -17.74 -5.85
C PHE A 30 11.64 -18.80 -6.89
N LEU A 31 12.09 -18.72 -8.14
CA LEU A 31 11.69 -19.62 -9.24
C LEU A 31 12.34 -21.01 -9.21
N LEU A 32 12.61 -21.58 -8.04
CA LEU A 32 13.26 -22.89 -7.94
C LEU A 32 12.27 -24.00 -8.28
N ARG A 33 12.46 -24.61 -9.46
CA ARG A 33 11.64 -25.73 -9.98
C ARG A 33 10.15 -25.38 -10.14
N VAL A 34 9.84 -24.12 -10.42
CA VAL A 34 8.48 -23.65 -10.70
C VAL A 34 8.35 -23.46 -12.21
N ASP A 35 7.33 -24.09 -12.80
CA ASP A 35 7.00 -23.90 -14.21
C ASP A 35 6.18 -22.61 -14.37
N VAL A 36 6.87 -21.48 -14.46
CA VAL A 36 6.26 -20.16 -14.65
C VAL A 36 7.20 -19.26 -15.47
N VAL A 37 6.61 -18.46 -16.35
CA VAL A 37 7.32 -17.45 -17.13
C VAL A 37 6.96 -16.07 -16.58
N LEU A 38 7.96 -15.25 -16.26
CA LEU A 38 7.78 -13.88 -15.82
C LEU A 38 8.15 -12.92 -16.96
N THR A 39 7.25 -12.02 -17.32
CA THR A 39 7.47 -11.01 -18.36
C THR A 39 7.10 -9.64 -17.80
N LEU A 40 8.02 -8.67 -17.92
CA LEU A 40 7.70 -7.27 -17.65
C LEU A 40 6.99 -6.67 -18.86
N VAL A 41 5.80 -6.13 -18.63
CA VAL A 41 4.99 -5.48 -19.66
C VAL A 41 4.87 -3.98 -19.34
N PRO A 42 4.99 -3.08 -20.34
CA PRO A 42 4.70 -1.67 -20.13
C PRO A 42 3.27 -1.49 -19.63
N ALA A 43 3.08 -0.60 -18.66
CA ALA A 43 1.75 -0.15 -18.28
C ALA A 43 1.08 0.60 -19.44
N GLY A 44 -0.25 0.70 -19.42
CA GLY A 44 -1.02 1.44 -20.42
C GLY A 44 -0.65 2.92 -20.53
N ALA A 45 -1.29 3.64 -21.44
CA ALA A 45 -0.93 5.01 -21.84
C ALA A 45 -1.15 6.13 -20.79
N ALA A 46 -1.39 5.79 -19.52
CA ALA A 46 -1.56 6.78 -18.45
C ALA A 46 -0.22 7.43 -18.10
N THR A 47 -0.23 8.74 -17.85
CA THR A 47 0.97 9.43 -17.36
C THR A 47 1.17 9.13 -15.87
N PRO A 48 2.39 9.31 -15.31
CA PRO A 48 2.62 9.20 -13.87
C PRO A 48 1.71 10.11 -13.04
N GLU A 49 1.34 11.29 -13.56
CA GLU A 49 0.41 12.21 -12.90
C GLU A 49 -1.02 11.67 -12.88
N ASP A 50 -1.49 11.08 -13.99
CA ASP A 50 -2.81 10.44 -14.04
C ASP A 50 -2.91 9.29 -13.03
N VAL A 51 -1.84 8.50 -12.92
CA VAL A 51 -1.74 7.40 -11.95
C VAL A 51 -1.76 7.94 -10.52
N GLU A 52 -1.00 8.99 -10.24
CA GLU A 52 -0.94 9.64 -8.92
C GLU A 52 -2.30 10.20 -8.51
N ARG A 53 -2.92 10.99 -9.39
CA ARG A 53 -4.26 11.56 -9.18
C ARG A 53 -5.29 10.46 -8.93
N SER A 54 -5.29 9.42 -9.78
CA SER A 54 -6.24 8.31 -9.64
C SER A 54 -6.05 7.55 -8.33
N ARG A 55 -4.81 7.22 -7.93
CA ARG A 55 -4.59 6.43 -6.71
C ARG A 55 -5.01 7.22 -5.47
N VAL A 56 -4.73 8.53 -5.42
CA VAL A 56 -5.08 9.38 -4.28
C VAL A 56 -6.59 9.58 -4.20
N ALA A 57 -7.25 9.84 -5.33
CA ALA A 57 -8.71 9.92 -5.42
C ALA A 57 -9.42 8.67 -4.86
N HIS A 58 -8.82 7.48 -5.03
CA HIS A 58 -9.37 6.20 -4.56
C HIS A 58 -8.76 5.71 -3.24
N GLY A 59 -7.92 6.52 -2.58
CA GLY A 59 -7.32 6.18 -1.30
C GLY A 59 -6.34 5.01 -1.34
N TRP A 60 -5.64 4.81 -2.46
CA TRP A 60 -4.69 3.72 -2.65
C TRP A 60 -3.25 4.11 -2.26
N PRO A 61 -2.68 3.52 -1.19
CA PRO A 61 -1.32 3.80 -0.73
C PRO A 61 -0.25 3.36 -1.74
N ARG A 62 0.87 4.09 -1.79
CA ARG A 62 2.02 3.77 -2.64
C ARG A 62 3.31 3.52 -1.84
N GLY A 63 4.17 2.64 -2.36
CA GLY A 63 5.56 2.54 -1.92
C GLY A 63 6.28 3.88 -2.01
N GLY A 64 6.98 4.27 -0.94
CA GLY A 64 7.74 5.53 -0.87
C GLY A 64 6.95 6.76 -0.42
N ASN A 65 5.63 6.71 -0.42
CA ASN A 65 4.77 7.80 0.09
C ASN A 65 4.11 7.39 1.42
N GLU A 66 3.15 6.48 1.36
CA GLU A 66 2.46 5.95 2.54
C GLU A 66 3.14 4.71 3.12
N ILE A 67 3.74 3.89 2.23
CA ILE A 67 4.41 2.65 2.60
C ILE A 67 5.92 2.89 2.62
N ILE A 68 6.44 3.18 3.80
CA ILE A 68 7.86 3.43 4.03
C ILE A 68 8.51 2.15 4.59
N ALA A 69 9.53 1.65 3.89
CA ALA A 69 10.21 0.43 4.26
C ALA A 69 10.84 0.52 5.66
N GLY A 70 10.48 -0.41 6.55
CA GLY A 70 10.96 -0.44 7.93
C GLY A 70 10.21 0.48 8.90
N GLU A 71 9.27 1.28 8.41
CA GLU A 71 8.49 2.22 9.23
C GLU A 71 6.99 1.90 9.20
N THR A 72 6.38 1.84 8.00
CA THR A 72 4.95 1.57 7.88
C THR A 72 4.68 0.07 8.09
N ILE A 73 3.85 -0.26 9.08
CA ILE A 73 3.40 -1.64 9.30
C ILE A 73 2.06 -1.91 8.60
N PRO A 74 1.75 -3.17 8.21
CA PRO A 74 0.51 -3.48 7.50
C PRO A 74 -0.77 -2.99 8.20
N ALA A 75 -0.80 -2.98 9.54
CA ALA A 75 -1.95 -2.51 10.33
C ALA A 75 -2.19 -0.98 10.28
N GLU A 76 -1.33 -0.22 9.59
CA GLU A 76 -1.60 1.19 9.28
C GLU A 76 -2.43 1.34 7.99
N LEU A 77 -2.48 0.33 7.13
CA LEU A 77 -3.10 0.43 5.81
C LEU A 77 -4.62 0.19 5.87
N PRO A 78 -5.43 0.95 5.10
CA PRO A 78 -6.89 0.86 5.17
C PRO A 78 -7.50 -0.40 4.54
N MET A 79 -6.66 -1.28 3.98
CA MET A 79 -7.05 -2.51 3.27
C MET A 79 -6.35 -3.77 3.83
N LEU A 80 -6.13 -3.80 5.14
CA LEU A 80 -5.43 -4.93 5.79
C LEU A 80 -6.06 -6.31 5.46
N PRO A 81 -7.40 -6.50 5.51
CA PRO A 81 -8.03 -7.79 5.19
C PRO A 81 -7.79 -8.25 3.74
N GLU A 82 -7.61 -7.31 2.80
CA GLU A 82 -7.36 -7.60 1.40
C GLU A 82 -5.88 -7.91 1.13
N LEU A 83 -4.97 -7.30 1.90
CA LEU A 83 -3.52 -7.48 1.77
C LEU A 83 -3.01 -8.77 2.41
N VAL A 84 -3.71 -9.27 3.42
CA VAL A 84 -3.27 -10.36 4.27
C VAL A 84 -4.35 -11.43 4.33
N SER A 85 -3.97 -12.68 4.12
CA SER A 85 -4.82 -13.82 4.46
C SER A 85 -4.18 -14.58 5.61
N PHE A 86 -4.99 -14.83 6.64
CA PHE A 86 -4.65 -15.67 7.81
C PHE A 86 -4.97 -17.15 7.58
N THR A 87 -5.57 -17.47 6.44
CA THR A 87 -6.00 -18.84 6.08
C THR A 87 -5.18 -19.43 4.92
N LYS A 88 -4.33 -18.63 4.26
CA LYS A 88 -3.40 -19.12 3.24
C LYS A 88 -2.15 -19.76 3.88
N GLY A 89 -1.49 -20.62 3.10
CA GLY A 89 -0.24 -21.26 3.53
C GLY A 89 0.93 -20.27 3.71
N CYS A 90 2.10 -20.78 4.10
CA CYS A 90 3.28 -19.98 4.45
C CYS A 90 3.68 -18.96 3.37
N TYR A 91 3.83 -17.68 3.71
CA TYR A 91 4.35 -16.63 2.82
C TYR A 91 5.41 -15.74 3.52
N PRO A 92 6.34 -15.12 2.75
CA PRO A 92 7.39 -14.29 3.34
C PRO A 92 6.84 -13.15 4.20
N GLY A 93 7.34 -13.02 5.43
CA GLY A 93 6.95 -11.97 6.38
C GLY A 93 5.68 -12.29 7.19
N GLN A 94 5.09 -13.47 7.01
CA GLN A 94 3.91 -13.92 7.74
C GLN A 94 4.12 -13.93 9.27
N GLU A 95 5.33 -14.21 9.76
CA GLU A 95 5.59 -14.24 11.20
C GLU A 95 5.36 -12.88 11.86
N LEU A 96 5.55 -11.77 11.12
CA LEU A 96 5.24 -10.44 11.65
C LEU A 96 3.74 -10.24 11.75
N VAL A 97 3.01 -10.61 10.69
CA VAL A 97 1.55 -10.47 10.62
C VAL A 97 0.85 -11.33 11.66
N GLU A 98 1.25 -12.59 11.81
CA GLU A 98 0.69 -13.51 12.82
C GLU A 98 0.99 -13.05 14.25
N ARG A 99 2.18 -12.50 14.50
CA ARG A 99 2.49 -11.92 15.83
C ARG A 99 1.65 -10.69 16.14
N MET A 100 1.30 -9.89 15.14
CA MET A 100 0.44 -8.72 15.34
C MET A 100 -0.99 -9.16 15.69
N ASP A 101 -1.52 -10.15 14.98
CA ASP A 101 -2.84 -10.75 15.24
C ASP A 101 -2.90 -11.37 16.64
N ALA A 102 -1.92 -12.21 16.99
CA ALA A 102 -1.85 -12.87 18.30
C ALA A 102 -1.74 -11.89 19.50
N ARG A 103 -1.20 -10.68 19.28
CA ARG A 103 -0.99 -9.68 20.34
C ARG A 103 -2.08 -8.61 20.41
N GLN A 104 -3.03 -8.60 19.47
CA GLN A 104 -3.99 -7.49 19.30
C GLN A 104 -3.31 -6.11 19.28
N SER A 105 -2.05 -6.03 18.81
CA SER A 105 -1.29 -4.77 18.86
C SER A 105 -1.68 -3.90 17.67
N SER A 106 -2.31 -2.76 17.93
CA SER A 106 -2.59 -1.75 16.90
C SER A 106 -1.40 -0.78 16.74
N SER A 107 -1.19 -0.28 15.52
CA SER A 107 -0.30 0.87 15.31
C SER A 107 -0.92 2.10 15.99
N PRO A 108 -0.12 2.98 16.61
CA PRO A 108 -0.61 4.30 17.02
C PRO A 108 -0.95 5.21 15.83
N PHE A 109 -0.64 4.79 14.61
CA PHE A 109 -0.96 5.50 13.37
C PHE A 109 -1.90 4.70 12.46
N GLU A 110 -2.49 5.40 11.51
CA GLU A 110 -3.27 4.85 10.41
C GLU A 110 -3.18 5.76 9.19
N ILE A 111 -3.20 5.16 8.00
CA ILE A 111 -3.34 5.87 6.73
C ILE A 111 -4.83 6.00 6.45
N ILE A 112 -5.30 7.24 6.35
CA ILE A 112 -6.70 7.56 6.05
C ILE A 112 -6.80 8.30 4.72
N TRP A 113 -7.93 8.11 4.06
CA TRP A 113 -8.35 8.94 2.93
C TRP A 113 -9.30 10.01 3.42
N MET A 114 -9.15 11.24 2.92
CA MET A 114 -10.11 12.31 3.17
C MET A 114 -10.15 13.32 2.03
N ALA A 115 -11.32 13.94 1.83
CA ALA A 115 -11.45 15.10 0.96
C ALA A 115 -10.77 16.32 1.60
N GLY A 116 -10.10 17.12 0.77
CA GLY A 116 -9.41 18.34 1.19
C GLY A 116 -8.35 18.76 0.18
N ASP A 117 -7.76 19.93 0.42
CA ASP A 117 -6.89 20.65 -0.50
C ASP A 117 -5.56 21.04 0.14
N LEU A 118 -5.20 20.41 1.26
CA LEU A 118 -3.88 20.58 1.88
C LEU A 118 -2.79 19.96 1.01
N GLU A 119 -1.62 20.58 1.08
CA GLU A 119 -0.43 20.16 0.34
C GLU A 119 0.31 19.03 1.06
N VAL A 120 1.11 18.27 0.30
CA VAL A 120 1.94 17.21 0.88
C VAL A 120 2.89 17.78 1.92
N GLY A 121 2.92 17.15 3.10
CA GLY A 121 3.70 17.58 4.26
C GLY A 121 2.96 18.55 5.18
N GLU A 122 1.80 19.08 4.80
CA GLU A 122 1.00 19.90 5.70
C GLU A 122 0.37 19.08 6.82
N GLU A 123 0.22 19.74 7.98
CA GLU A 123 -0.40 19.16 9.16
C GLU A 123 -1.93 19.23 9.07
N VAL A 124 -2.57 18.10 9.33
CA VAL A 124 -4.01 18.05 9.54
C VAL A 124 -4.29 18.39 10.99
N ILE A 125 -5.04 19.47 11.22
CA ILE A 125 -5.35 19.99 12.55
C ILE A 125 -6.85 19.81 12.83
N ALA A 126 -7.17 19.24 14.00
CA ALA A 126 -8.54 19.15 14.50
C ALA A 126 -8.60 19.64 15.95
N ASN A 127 -9.51 20.58 16.25
CA ASN A 127 -9.63 21.23 17.57
C ASN A 127 -8.29 21.78 18.09
N ASP A 128 -7.54 22.49 17.24
CA ASP A 128 -6.22 23.05 17.53
C ASP A 128 -5.13 22.03 17.89
N VAL A 129 -5.35 20.75 17.56
CA VAL A 129 -4.37 19.67 17.76
C VAL A 129 -4.00 19.05 16.42
N THR A 130 -2.70 18.92 16.15
CA THR A 130 -2.19 18.16 15.00
C THR A 130 -2.54 16.69 15.16
N VAL A 131 -3.33 16.18 14.22
CA VAL A 131 -3.82 14.79 14.19
C VAL A 131 -3.16 13.95 13.11
N GLY A 132 -2.49 14.54 12.13
CA GLY A 132 -1.80 13.80 11.07
C GLY A 132 -1.02 14.70 10.12
N VAL A 133 -0.38 14.09 9.13
CA VAL A 133 0.36 14.78 8.07
C VAL A 133 -0.08 14.23 6.72
N VAL A 134 -0.28 15.11 5.73
CA VAL A 134 -0.60 14.74 4.36
C VAL A 134 0.60 14.05 3.71
N THR A 135 0.41 12.83 3.20
CA THR A 135 1.47 12.06 2.52
C THR A 135 1.33 12.09 1.00
N SER A 136 0.10 12.27 0.50
CA SER A 136 -0.20 12.45 -0.93
C SER A 136 -1.47 13.28 -1.10
N SER A 137 -1.55 14.09 -2.17
CA SER A 137 -2.70 14.93 -2.50
C SER A 137 -2.93 14.96 -4.02
N ASP A 138 -4.18 15.04 -4.46
CA ASP A 138 -4.55 15.25 -5.87
C ASP A 138 -5.17 16.63 -6.16
N GLY A 139 -5.24 17.49 -5.13
CA GLY A 139 -5.90 18.79 -5.15
C GLY A 139 -7.37 18.80 -4.73
N GLY A 140 -7.96 17.64 -4.40
CA GLY A 140 -9.31 17.54 -3.83
C GLY A 140 -9.52 16.37 -2.86
N ALA A 141 -8.63 15.39 -2.90
CA ALA A 141 -8.52 14.26 -2.00
C ALA A 141 -7.07 14.05 -1.55
N MET A 142 -6.91 13.46 -0.37
CA MET A 142 -5.62 13.31 0.29
C MET A 142 -5.52 11.96 0.98
N LEU A 143 -4.29 11.43 1.01
CA LEU A 143 -3.88 10.39 1.95
C LEU A 143 -3.14 11.06 3.11
N VAL A 144 -3.50 10.68 4.32
CA VAL A 144 -2.99 11.28 5.56
C VAL A 144 -2.53 10.17 6.48
N ARG A 145 -1.30 10.27 7.00
CA ARG A 145 -0.86 9.44 8.12
C ARG A 145 -1.31 10.10 9.42
N ALA A 146 -2.40 9.60 9.98
CA ALA A 146 -3.05 10.14 11.16
C ALA A 146 -2.69 9.33 12.41
N ARG A 147 -2.77 9.99 13.58
CA ARG A 147 -2.75 9.30 14.87
C ARG A 147 -4.08 8.57 15.05
N ARG A 148 -4.03 7.27 15.30
CA ARG A 148 -5.21 6.46 15.58
C ARG A 148 -5.87 6.93 16.86
N ARG A 149 -7.17 7.19 16.82
CA ARG A 149 -7.94 7.49 18.03
C ARG A 149 -7.93 6.27 18.95
N ARG A 150 -7.55 6.45 20.22
CA ARG A 150 -7.80 5.43 21.23
C ARG A 150 -9.31 5.36 21.43
N ASN A 151 -9.92 4.25 21.03
CA ASN A 151 -11.28 3.94 21.45
C ASN A 151 -11.25 3.79 22.98
N SER A 152 -11.94 4.69 23.68
CA SER A 152 -12.32 4.54 25.09
C SER A 152 -13.48 3.57 25.22
#